data_AF-A0A355F1A1-F1
#
_entry.id   AF-A0A355F1A1-F1
#
_cell.length_a   1.000
_cell.length_b   1.000
_cell.length_c   1.000
_cell.angle_alpha   90.00
_cell.angle_beta   90.00
_cell.angle_gamma   90.00
#
_symmetry.space_group_name_H-M   'P 1'
#
loop_
_entity.id
_entity.type
_entity.pdbx_description
1 polymer ?
#
loop_
_entity_poly.entity_id
_entity_poly.type
_entity_poly.pdbx_seq_one_letter_code
_entity_poly.pdbx_strand_id
1 'polypeptide(L)'
;DIEVAWRLKKRGLRLFYEKRATVAHDHPTDLARFATRQEKAGYCATVFYRLHPELGPFLGIGPEGPPPLPPEVPQRRRERLVRALQNFPVRVPKLWEEVLRYHYIRGLHRGWSDGGPTAVSPQEDDHDSATSNQDVS
;
A
#
# COMPACT_ATOMS: atom_id res chain seq x y z
N ASP A 1 4.24 7.06 0.80
CA ASP A 1 5.29 7.03 -0.23
C ASP A 1 4.70 6.82 -1.63
N ILE A 2 3.88 5.79 -1.82
CA ILE A 2 3.32 5.40 -3.10
C ILE A 2 2.49 6.51 -3.78
N GLU A 3 1.71 7.27 -3.02
CA GLU A 3 0.90 8.36 -3.57
C GLU A 3 1.75 9.48 -4.16
N VAL A 4 2.77 9.93 -3.43
CA VAL A 4 3.71 10.96 -3.91
C VAL A 4 4.42 10.48 -5.17
N ALA A 5 4.91 9.23 -5.16
CA ALA A 5 5.55 8.63 -6.32
C ALA A 5 4.62 8.57 -7.53
N TRP A 6 3.34 8.22 -7.32
CA TRP A 6 2.33 8.20 -8.37
C TRP A 6 2.04 9.60 -8.94
N ARG A 7 1.88 10.62 -8.09
CA ARG A 7 1.66 12.01 -8.53
C ARG A 7 2.85 12.54 -9.33
N LEU A 8 4.07 12.27 -8.87
CA LEU A 8 5.29 12.67 -9.57
C LEU A 8 5.48 11.90 -10.88
N LYS A 9 5.14 10.61 -10.92
CA LYS A 9 5.15 9.82 -12.15
C LYS A 9 4.21 10.42 -13.21
N LYS A 10 3.01 10.86 -12.81
CA LYS A 10 2.08 11.58 -13.71
C LYS A 10 2.66 12.93 -14.21
N ARG A 11 3.65 13.49 -13.52
CA ARG A 11 4.37 14.72 -13.89
C ARG A 11 5.72 14.46 -14.57
N GLY A 12 5.97 13.23 -15.03
CA GLY A 12 7.17 12.89 -15.80
C GLY A 12 8.35 12.33 -14.99
N LEU A 13 8.21 12.13 -13.67
CA LEU A 13 9.23 11.41 -12.91
C LEU A 13 9.35 9.95 -13.40
N ARG A 14 10.58 9.51 -13.65
CA ARG A 14 10.89 8.13 -14.04
C ARG A 14 11.64 7.45 -12.90
N LEU A 15 11.08 6.35 -12.38
CA LEU A 15 11.75 5.48 -11.40
C LEU A 15 12.41 4.33 -12.14
N PHE A 16 13.72 4.15 -11.94
CA PHE A 16 14.50 3.04 -12.47
C PHE A 16 14.93 2.13 -11.33
N TYR A 17 14.72 0.82 -11.49
CA TYR A 17 15.20 -0.17 -10.55
C TYR A 17 16.64 -0.57 -10.92
N GLU A 18 17.58 -0.32 -10.03
CA GLU A 18 18.98 -0.75 -10.16
C GLU A 18 19.30 -1.75 -9.04
N LYS A 19 19.47 -3.03 -9.40
CA LYS A 19 19.70 -4.12 -8.44
C LYS A 19 20.99 -3.94 -7.63
N ARG A 20 21.97 -3.22 -8.18
CA ARG A 20 23.26 -2.94 -7.51
C ARG A 20 23.17 -1.79 -6.50
N ALA A 21 22.12 -0.97 -6.55
CA ALA A 21 21.87 0.07 -5.56
C ALA A 21 21.42 -0.58 -4.25
N THR A 22 22.39 -0.95 -3.42
CA THR A 22 22.18 -1.63 -2.14
C THR A 22 22.44 -0.67 -0.99
N VAL A 23 21.68 -0.85 0.10
CA VAL A 23 21.82 -0.05 1.32
C VAL A 23 21.67 -0.97 2.54
N ALA A 24 22.51 -0.76 3.55
CA ALA A 24 22.40 -1.48 4.82
C ALA A 24 21.33 -0.80 5.69
N HIS A 25 20.41 -1.60 6.23
CA HIS A 25 19.41 -1.13 7.18
C HIS A 25 19.66 -1.83 8.51
N ASP A 26 19.84 -1.05 9.58
CA ASP A 26 19.98 -1.58 10.93
C ASP A 26 18.62 -1.77 11.59
N HIS A 27 17.93 -2.85 11.22
CA HIS A 27 16.66 -3.23 11.84
C HIS A 27 16.60 -4.74 12.08
N PRO A 28 16.52 -5.17 13.35
CA PRO A 28 16.11 -6.53 13.68
C PRO A 28 14.70 -6.71 13.12
N THR A 29 14.57 -7.50 12.06
CA THR A 29 13.28 -7.70 11.40
C THR A 29 12.84 -9.13 11.58
N ASP A 30 11.90 -9.33 12.49
CA ASP A 30 11.27 -10.62 12.75
C ASP A 30 9.94 -10.73 11.99
N LEU A 31 9.34 -11.91 12.06
CA LEU A 31 8.05 -12.14 11.43
C LEU A 31 6.97 -11.18 11.95
N ALA A 32 6.94 -10.90 13.25
CA ALA A 32 5.90 -10.09 13.87
C ALA A 32 5.92 -8.65 13.31
N ARG A 33 7.10 -8.05 13.24
CA ARG A 33 7.29 -6.70 12.71
C ARG A 33 6.93 -6.63 11.23
N PHE A 34 7.33 -7.62 10.42
CA PHE A 34 6.91 -7.67 9.02
C PHE A 34 5.40 -7.86 8.86
N ALA A 35 4.78 -8.74 9.66
CA ALA A 35 3.32 -8.94 9.66
C ALA A 35 2.56 -7.64 9.96
N THR A 36 2.94 -6.92 11.01
CA THR A 36 2.34 -5.62 11.36
C THR A 36 2.52 -4.60 10.23
N ARG A 37 3.70 -4.56 9.60
CA ARG A 37 3.94 -3.67 8.45
C ARG A 37 3.05 -4.03 7.26
N GLN A 38 2.86 -5.31 6.98
CA GLN A 38 2.01 -5.76 5.87
C GLN A 38 0.53 -5.46 6.12
N GLU A 39 0.05 -5.64 7.35
CA GLU A 39 -1.32 -5.24 7.69
C GLU A 39 -1.53 -3.74 7.56
N LYS A 40 -0.56 -2.92 8.01
CA LYS A 40 -0.60 -1.47 7.80
C LYS A 40 -0.56 -1.12 6.30
N ALA A 41 0.27 -1.81 5.52
CA ALA A 41 0.36 -1.60 4.07
C ALA A 41 -0.97 -1.92 3.38
N GLY A 42 -1.62 -3.04 3.73
CA GLY A 42 -2.95 -3.39 3.23
C GLY A 42 -4.00 -2.36 3.61
N TYR A 43 -4.02 -1.92 4.87
CA TYR A 43 -4.93 -0.85 5.28
C TYR A 43 -4.76 0.42 4.43
N CYS A 44 -3.51 0.88 4.28
CA CYS A 44 -3.19 2.05 3.47
C CYS A 44 -3.51 1.84 1.99
N ALA A 45 -3.40 0.62 1.45
CA ALA A 45 -3.78 0.32 0.08
C ALA A 45 -5.27 0.56 -0.16
N THR A 46 -6.14 0.23 0.81
CA THR A 46 -7.58 0.54 0.68
C THR A 46 -7.85 2.05 0.69
N VAL A 47 -7.15 2.81 1.54
CA VAL A 47 -7.23 4.27 1.52
C VAL A 47 -6.77 4.83 0.17
N PHE A 48 -5.65 4.33 -0.34
CA PHE A 48 -5.09 4.75 -1.62
C PHE A 48 -6.00 4.41 -2.81
N TYR A 49 -6.67 3.25 -2.78
CA TYR A 49 -7.67 2.85 -3.77
C TYR A 49 -8.87 3.82 -3.81
N ARG A 50 -9.33 4.31 -2.66
CA ARG A 50 -10.44 5.30 -2.64
C ARG A 50 -10.07 6.62 -3.31
N LEU A 51 -8.80 7.01 -3.25
CA LEU A 51 -8.28 8.19 -3.93
C LEU A 51 -8.02 7.94 -5.42
N HIS A 52 -7.61 6.72 -5.76
CA HIS A 52 -7.20 6.32 -7.11
C HIS A 52 -7.75 4.94 -7.49
N PRO A 53 -9.06 4.82 -7.78
CA PRO A 53 -9.70 3.53 -8.06
C PRO A 53 -9.09 2.81 -9.28
N GLU A 54 -8.51 3.56 -10.22
CA GLU A 54 -7.83 2.99 -11.39
C GLU A 54 -6.63 2.09 -11.02
N LEU A 55 -6.12 2.20 -9.80
CA LEU A 55 -5.01 1.39 -9.30
C LEU A 55 -5.47 0.10 -8.60
N GLY A 56 -6.78 -0.20 -8.55
CA GLY A 56 -7.32 -1.42 -7.94
C GLY A 56 -6.58 -2.71 -8.31
N PRO A 57 -6.38 -3.01 -9.61
CA PRO A 57 -5.65 -4.22 -10.03
C PRO A 57 -4.21 -4.28 -9.50
N PHE A 58 -3.52 -3.14 -9.38
CA PHE A 58 -2.17 -3.07 -8.83
C PHE A 58 -2.15 -3.32 -7.32
N LEU A 59 -3.17 -2.86 -6.59
CA LEU A 59 -3.30 -3.01 -5.14
C LEU A 59 -3.89 -4.37 -4.73
N GLY A 60 -4.40 -5.13 -5.69
CA GLY A 60 -5.14 -6.37 -5.45
C GLY A 60 -6.54 -6.12 -4.87
N ILE A 61 -7.18 -5.01 -5.23
CA ILE A 61 -8.54 -4.65 -4.82
C ILE A 61 -9.42 -4.60 -6.07
N GLY A 62 -10.56 -5.29 -6.04
CA GLY A 62 -11.56 -5.24 -7.10
C GLY A 62 -12.70 -4.24 -6.78
N PRO A 63 -13.62 -4.01 -7.73
CA PRO A 63 -14.81 -3.19 -7.50
C PRO A 63 -15.65 -3.67 -6.30
N GLU A 64 -15.73 -4.99 -6.12
CA GLU A 64 -16.43 -5.64 -5.01
C GLU A 64 -15.64 -5.64 -3.69
N GLY A 65 -14.42 -5.10 -3.70
CA GLY A 65 -13.55 -5.02 -2.54
C GLY A 65 -12.36 -6.00 -2.54
N PRO A 66 -11.79 -6.27 -1.36
CA PRO A 66 -10.60 -7.09 -1.24
C PRO A 66 -10.87 -8.57 -1.55
N PRO A 67 -9.84 -9.34 -1.94
CA PRO A 67 -9.98 -10.78 -2.15
C PRO A 67 -10.39 -11.48 -0.84
N PRO A 68 -11.01 -12.66 -0.90
CA PRO A 68 -11.37 -13.43 0.28
C PRO A 68 -10.17 -13.63 1.22
N LEU A 69 -10.40 -13.45 2.52
CA LEU A 69 -9.37 -13.70 3.52
C LEU A 69 -9.04 -15.20 3.55
N PRO A 70 -7.78 -15.61 3.41
CA PRO A 70 -7.43 -17.02 3.53
C PRO A 70 -7.80 -17.59 4.91
N PRO A 71 -8.13 -18.89 5.03
CA PRO A 71 -8.50 -19.49 6.30
C PRO A 71 -7.40 -19.37 7.37
N GLU A 72 -7.78 -19.08 8.62
CA GLU A 72 -6.82 -18.84 9.72
C GLU A 72 -6.02 -20.08 10.12
N VAL A 73 -6.62 -21.27 10.08
CA VAL A 73 -5.98 -22.48 10.63
C VAL A 73 -4.72 -22.87 9.85
N PRO A 74 -4.74 -22.99 8.50
CA PRO A 74 -3.53 -23.19 7.72
C PRO A 74 -2.51 -22.06 7.91
N GLN A 75 -2.98 -20.82 8.02
CA GLN A 75 -2.12 -19.66 8.24
C GLN A 75 -1.36 -19.75 9.57
N ARG A 76 -2.04 -20.07 10.68
CA ARG A 76 -1.39 -20.23 12.00
C ARG A 76 -0.31 -21.31 11.98
N ARG A 77 -0.52 -22.40 11.22
CA ARG A 77 0.50 -23.45 11.05
C ARG A 77 1.72 -22.92 10.30
N ARG A 78 1.51 -22.20 9.20
CA ARG A 78 2.60 -21.57 8.42
C ARG A 78 3.36 -20.53 9.26
N GLU A 79 2.66 -19.71 10.03
CA GLU A 79 3.29 -18.74 10.94
C GLU A 79 4.17 -19.41 11.99
N ARG A 80 3.69 -20.50 12.60
CA ARG A 80 4.51 -21.28 13.54
C ARG A 80 5.78 -21.81 12.87
N LEU A 81 5.66 -22.32 11.65
CA LEU A 81 6.80 -22.78 10.87
C LEU A 81 7.78 -21.64 10.57
N VAL A 82 7.30 -20.49 10.12
CA VAL A 82 8.17 -19.32 9.86
C VAL A 82 8.84 -18.82 11.14
N ARG A 83 8.12 -18.73 12.27
CA ARG A 83 8.70 -18.35 13.56
C ARG A 83 9.79 -19.31 14.03
N ALA A 84 9.63 -20.60 13.77
CA ALA A 84 10.66 -21.59 14.06
C ALA A 84 11.88 -21.42 13.14
N LEU A 85 11.65 -21.14 11.86
CA LEU A 85 12.71 -21.03 10.85
C LEU A 85 13.43 -19.67 10.83
N GLN A 86 12.84 -18.60 11.38
CA GLN A 86 13.36 -17.23 11.23
C GLN A 86 14.78 -17.02 11.79
N ASN A 87 15.21 -17.83 12.75
CA ASN A 87 16.54 -17.76 13.35
C ASN A 87 17.56 -18.70 12.68
N PHE A 88 17.13 -19.47 11.67
CA PHE A 88 17.99 -20.39 10.93
C PHE A 88 18.33 -19.81 9.56
N PRO A 89 19.49 -20.15 8.97
CA PRO A 89 19.92 -19.67 7.66
C PRO A 89 19.18 -20.37 6.50
N VAL A 90 17.86 -20.56 6.62
CA VAL A 90 17.03 -21.29 5.67
C VAL A 90 16.27 -20.31 4.77
N ARG A 91 16.36 -20.50 3.46
CA ARG A 91 15.67 -19.67 2.46
C ARG A 91 14.37 -20.34 2.00
N VAL A 92 13.24 -19.88 2.51
CA VAL A 92 11.91 -20.37 2.13
C VAL A 92 11.01 -19.23 1.62
N PRO A 93 11.39 -18.54 0.53
CA PRO A 93 10.77 -17.28 0.11
C PRO A 93 9.25 -17.39 -0.12
N LYS A 94 8.76 -18.48 -0.72
CA LYS A 94 7.33 -18.72 -0.94
C LYS A 94 6.53 -18.79 0.36
N LEU A 95 7.09 -19.42 1.41
CA LEU A 95 6.43 -19.53 2.71
C LEU A 95 6.30 -18.15 3.38
N TRP A 96 7.38 -17.35 3.32
CA TRP A 96 7.36 -15.98 3.81
C TRP A 96 6.33 -15.13 3.05
N GLU A 97 6.33 -15.22 1.72
CA GLU A 97 5.37 -14.51 0.87
C GLU A 97 3.93 -14.87 1.21
N GLU A 98 3.60 -16.16 1.35
CA GLU A 98 2.26 -16.60 1.73
C GLU A 98 1.82 -16.06 3.08
N VAL A 99 2.69 -16.13 4.09
CA VAL A 99 2.40 -15.65 5.44
C VAL A 99 2.21 -14.12 5.45
N LEU A 100 3.08 -13.39 4.76
CA LEU A 100 3.01 -11.93 4.70
C LEU A 100 1.82 -11.43 3.86
N ARG A 101 1.48 -12.15 2.77
CA ARG A 101 0.30 -11.86 1.94
C ARG A 101 -0.99 -11.99 2.74
N TYR A 102 -1.08 -12.96 3.65
CA TYR A 102 -2.24 -13.06 4.55
C TYR A 102 -2.42 -11.78 5.38
N HIS A 103 -1.35 -11.25 5.99
CA HIS A 103 -1.42 -10.03 6.78
C HIS A 103 -1.77 -8.80 5.93
N TYR A 104 -1.25 -8.73 4.70
CA TYR A 104 -1.65 -7.70 3.75
C TYR A 104 -3.15 -7.75 3.45
N ILE A 105 -3.69 -8.93 3.11
CA ILE A 105 -5.13 -9.12 2.84
C ILE A 105 -5.96 -8.78 4.08
N ARG A 106 -5.51 -9.17 5.28
CA ARG A 106 -6.16 -8.78 6.54
C ARG A 106 -6.23 -7.25 6.69
N GLY A 107 -5.15 -6.56 6.34
CA GLY A 107 -5.09 -5.10 6.30
C GLY A 107 -6.09 -4.50 5.31
N LEU A 108 -6.20 -5.08 4.10
CA LEU A 108 -7.17 -4.64 3.10
C LEU A 108 -8.61 -4.70 3.63
N HIS A 109 -8.98 -5.86 4.21
CA HIS A 109 -10.30 -6.08 4.82
C HIS A 109 -10.62 -5.05 5.89
N ARG A 110 -9.67 -4.81 6.82
CA ARG A 110 -9.84 -3.78 7.84
C ARG A 110 -10.06 -2.39 7.22
N GLY A 111 -9.22 -1.99 6.27
CA GLY A 111 -9.36 -0.67 5.63
C GLY A 111 -10.67 -0.54 4.84
N TRP A 112 -11.16 -1.65 4.29
CA TRP A 112 -12.42 -1.71 3.54
C TRP A 112 -13.61 -1.53 4.47
N SER A 113 -13.66 -2.28 5.57
CA SER A 113 -14.71 -2.20 6.59
C SER A 113 -14.74 -0.86 7.33
N ASP A 114 -13.58 -0.25 7.59
CA ASP A 114 -13.50 1.02 8.35
C ASP A 114 -14.07 2.22 7.57
N GLY A 115 -14.39 2.08 6.28
CA GLY A 115 -15.05 3.15 5.50
C GLY A 115 -14.28 4.47 5.40
N GLY A 116 -12.96 4.46 5.68
CA GLY A 116 -12.08 5.62 5.75
C GLY A 116 -12.17 6.62 4.58
N PRO A 117 -11.53 7.80 4.71
CA PRO A 117 -11.88 9.03 4.00
C PRO A 117 -12.07 8.80 2.49
N THR A 118 -13.25 9.16 2.00
CA THR A 118 -13.55 9.26 0.57
C THR A 118 -12.82 10.47 0.00
N ALA A 119 -12.46 10.39 -1.29
CA ALA A 119 -11.92 11.55 -1.99
C ALA A 119 -12.92 12.71 -1.87
N VAL A 120 -12.51 13.82 -1.26
CA VAL A 120 -13.22 15.08 -1.38
C VAL A 120 -13.13 15.46 -2.86
N SER A 121 -14.29 15.61 -3.51
CA SER A 121 -14.39 16.13 -4.87
C SER A 121 -13.53 17.39 -4.96
N PRO A 122 -12.70 17.57 -6.00
CA PRO A 122 -12.06 18.85 -6.23
C PRO A 122 -13.17 19.89 -6.28
N GLN A 123 -13.23 20.75 -5.27
CA GLN A 123 -13.96 21.99 -5.41
C GLN A 123 -13.15 22.72 -6.49
N GLU A 124 -13.75 22.87 -7.67
CA GLU A 124 -13.24 23.79 -8.67
C GLU A 124 -13.17 25.13 -7.95
N ASP A 125 -11.97 25.53 -7.55
CA ASP A 125 -11.67 26.92 -7.25
C ASP A 125 -11.88 27.64 -8.59
N ASP A 126 -13.12 28.06 -8.82
CA ASP A 126 -13.48 29.09 -9.77
C ASP A 126 -12.67 30.33 -9.35
N HIS A 127 -11.46 30.41 -9.88
CA HIS A 127 -10.71 31.65 -9.90
C HIS A 127 -11.47 32.59 -10.83
N ASP A 128 -12.40 33.32 -10.22
CA ASP A 128 -13.14 34.41 -10.83
C ASP A 128 -12.17 35.28 -11.61
N SER A 129 -12.38 35.27 -12.92
CA SER A 129 -11.79 36.17 -13.88
C SER A 129 -12.63 37.45 -13.86
N ALA A 130 -12.33 38.35 -12.92
CA ALA A 130 -12.89 39.69 -12.87
C ALA A 130 -11.72 40.69 -12.71
N THR A 131 -11.20 41.17 -13.85
CA THR A 131 -11.35 42.56 -14.32
C THR A 131 -10.65 43.62 -13.46
N SER A 132 -9.61 44.26 -14.02
CA SER A 132 -9.74 45.60 -14.61
C SER A 132 -8.35 46.19 -14.86
N ASN A 133 -8.01 46.30 -16.14
CA ASN A 133 -7.08 47.31 -16.64
C ASN A 133 -7.70 48.68 -16.34
N GLN A 134 -7.04 49.51 -15.55
CA GLN A 134 -7.24 50.96 -15.60
C GLN A 134 -5.91 51.61 -15.98
N ASP A 135 -5.85 51.99 -17.26
CA ASP A 135 -5.10 53.14 -17.74
C ASP A 135 -5.66 54.44 -17.13
N VAL A 136 -4.89 55.52 -17.30
CA VAL A 136 -5.15 56.97 -17.03
C VAL A 136 -4.53 57.43 -15.69
N SER A 137 -3.53 58.32 -15.62
CA SER A 137 -2.95 59.35 -16.51
C SER A 137 -1.44 59.49 -16.27
#